data_AF-A0A960C0P3-F1
#
_entry.id   AF-A0A960C0P3-F1
#
_cell.length_a   1.000
_cell.length_b   1.000
_cell.length_c   1.000
_cell.angle_alpha   90.00
_cell.angle_beta   90.00
_cell.angle_gamma   90.00
#
_symmetry.space_group_name_H-M   'P 1'
#
loop_
_entity.id
_entity.type
_entity.pdbx_description
1 polymer ?
#
loop_
_entity_poly.entity_id
_entity_poly.type
_entity_poly.pdbx_seq_one_letter_code
_entity_poly.pdbx_strand_id
1 'polypeptide(L)' 'GTLYTDLGAANQMGMWVNRRDTGTTLTVAYPDNPVARESVAQYVDLMKMLYLRAVAGRADELSSPRIPRATV' A
#
# COMPACT_ATOMS: atom_id res chain seq x y z
N GLY A 1 2.30 -13.37 -15.55
CA GLY A 1 1.12 -12.50 -15.46
C GLY A 1 1.51 -11.15 -15.99
N THR A 2 0.86 -10.69 -17.05
CA THR A 2 1.21 -9.44 -17.72
C THR A 2 0.41 -8.31 -17.09
N LEU A 3 1.11 -7.34 -16.50
CA LEU A 3 0.52 -6.16 -15.89
C LEU A 3 0.24 -5.12 -16.98
N TYR A 4 -1.02 -4.80 -17.23
CA TYR A 4 -1.43 -3.70 -18.11
C TYR A 4 -1.51 -2.41 -17.29
N THR A 5 -0.74 -1.39 -17.65
CA THR A 5 -0.85 -0.05 -17.08
C THR A 5 -0.81 0.98 -18.22
N ASP A 6 -1.71 1.96 -18.16
CA ASP A 6 -1.81 3.03 -19.14
C ASP A 6 -0.68 4.04 -18.94
N LEU A 7 -0.01 4.45 -20.02
CA LEU A 7 1.14 5.37 -19.98
C LEU A 7 0.77 6.76 -19.43
N GLY A 8 -0.50 7.16 -19.46
CA GLY A 8 -1.00 8.36 -18.77
C GLY A 8 -0.96 8.24 -17.23
N ALA A 9 -0.91 7.02 -16.70
CA ALA A 9 -0.73 6.72 -15.28
C ALA A 9 0.75 6.58 -14.88
N ALA A 10 1.71 6.83 -15.76
CA ALA A 10 3.14 6.79 -15.45
C ALA A 10 3.59 7.82 -14.39
N ASN A 11 2.73 8.80 -14.09
CA ASN A 11 2.90 9.74 -12.98
C ASN A 11 2.20 9.29 -11.69
N GLN A 12 1.58 8.11 -11.68
CA GLN A 12 0.83 7.58 -10.55
C GLN A 12 1.56 6.43 -9.87
N MET A 13 1.36 6.33 -8.57
CA MET A 13 1.82 5.22 -7.74
C MET A 13 0.96 3.99 -8.02
N GLY A 14 1.57 2.91 -8.50
CA GLY A 14 0.89 1.61 -8.65
C GLY A 14 1.18 0.73 -7.45
N MET A 15 0.16 0.12 -6.83
CA MET A 15 0.34 -0.76 -5.68
C MET A 15 -0.53 -2.01 -5.77
N TRP A 16 0.09 -3.18 -5.62
CA TRP A 16 -0.58 -4.48 -5.68
C TRP A 16 -0.27 -5.30 -4.43
N VAL A 17 -1.33 -5.71 -3.73
CA VAL A 17 -1.25 -6.62 -2.59
C VAL A 17 -1.58 -8.02 -3.10
N ASN A 18 -0.63 -8.93 -2.99
CA ASN A 18 -0.75 -10.29 -3.47
C ASN A 18 -0.68 -11.26 -2.28
N ARG A 19 -1.71 -12.08 -2.09
CA ARG A 19 -1.63 -13.23 -1.17
C ARG A 19 -1.00 -14.40 -1.92
N ARG A 20 0.02 -15.00 -1.33
CA ARG A 20 0.66 -16.24 -1.77
C ARG A 20 0.64 -17.26 -0.64
N ASP A 21 0.95 -18.51 -0.96
CA ASP A 21 0.91 -19.63 -0.01
C ASP A 21 1.83 -19.40 1.20
N THR A 22 2.96 -18.71 1.00
CA THR A 22 3.95 -18.42 2.04
C THR A 22 3.75 -17.07 2.73
N GLY A 23 2.79 -16.25 2.32
CA GLY A 23 2.55 -14.94 2.94
C GLY A 23 1.92 -13.91 2.01
N THR A 24 1.98 -12.65 2.43
CA THR A 24 1.45 -11.51 1.65
C THR A 24 2.61 -10.68 1.11
N THR A 25 2.61 -10.41 -0.19
CA THR A 25 3.61 -9.57 -0.86
C THR A 25 2.95 -8.26 -1.30
N LEU A 26 3.59 -7.14 -0.99
CA LEU A 26 3.22 -5.82 -1.49
C LEU A 26 4.21 -5.41 -2.58
N THR A 27 3.71 -5.14 -3.77
CA THR A 27 4.51 -4.62 -4.88
C THR A 27 4.10 -3.19 -5.14
N VAL A 28 5.08 -2.28 -5.19
CA VAL A 28 4.84 -0.85 -5.44
C VAL A 28 5.68 -0.41 -6.64
N ALA A 29 5.02 0.17 -7.63
CA ALA A 29 5.66 0.86 -8.76
C ALA A 29 5.60 2.37 -8.50
N TYR A 30 6.74 3.03 -8.68
CA TYR A 30 6.90 4.45 -8.42
C TYR A 30 7.87 5.08 -9.45
N PRO A 31 7.78 6.41 -9.68
CA PRO A 31 8.73 7.09 -10.56
C PRO A 31 10.15 7.01 -9.98
N ASP A 32 11.16 6.70 -10.80
CA ASP A 32 12.54 6.52 -10.31
C ASP A 32 13.20 7.87 -9.96
N ASN A 33 12.88 8.37 -8.78
CA ASN A 33 13.54 9.51 -8.17
C ASN A 33 13.73 9.31 -6.64
N PRO A 34 14.72 9.98 -6.03
CA PRO A 34 15.03 9.78 -4.61
C PRO A 34 13.87 10.10 -3.66
N VAL A 35 13.08 11.14 -3.97
CA VAL A 35 11.95 11.57 -3.15
C VAL A 35 10.85 10.51 -3.14
N ALA A 36 10.50 9.97 -4.32
CA ALA A 36 9.51 8.90 -4.44
C ALA A 36 9.99 7.64 -3.73
N ARG A 37 11.28 7.28 -3.86
CA ARG A 37 11.84 6.12 -3.16
C ARG A 37 11.71 6.23 -1.64
N GLU A 38 12.09 7.37 -1.07
CA GLU A 38 11.96 7.62 0.36
C GLU A 38 10.50 7.60 0.82
N SER A 39 9.64 8.33 0.10
CA SER A 39 8.20 8.42 0.41
C SER A 39 7.54 7.04 0.39
N VAL A 40 7.87 6.20 -0.60
CA VAL A 40 7.33 4.86 -0.75
C VAL A 40 7.83 3.92 0.33
N ALA A 41 9.12 4.00 0.68
CA ALA A 41 9.67 3.20 1.77
C ALA A 41 8.95 3.50 3.10
N GLN A 42 8.79 4.78 3.43
CA GLN A 42 8.05 5.21 4.62
C GLN A 42 6.60 4.72 4.61
N TYR A 43 5.93 4.83 3.46
CA TYR A 43 4.54 4.39 3.31
C TYR A 43 4.38 2.87 3.48
N VAL A 44 5.29 2.07 2.90
CA VAL A 44 5.28 0.61 3.01
C VAL A 44 5.53 0.17 4.45
N ASP A 45 6.46 0.82 5.16
CA ASP A 45 6.72 0.53 6.57
C ASP A 45 5.51 0.83 7.46
N LEU A 46 4.85 1.97 7.24
CA LEU A 46 3.61 2.30 7.93
C LEU A 46 2.51 1.27 7.63
N MET A 47 2.30 0.91 6.37
CA MET A 47 1.34 -0.12 5.95
C MET A 47 1.58 -1.44 6.67
N LYS A 48 2.84 -1.92 6.71
CA LYS A 48 3.21 -3.15 7.42
C LYS A 48 2.86 -3.06 8.91
N MET A 49 3.17 -1.93 9.54
CA MET A 49 2.86 -1.71 10.96
C MET A 49 1.35 -1.71 11.21
N LEU A 50 0.56 -1.09 10.33
CA LEU A 50 -0.90 -1.08 10.39
C LEU A 50 -1.49 -2.49 10.21
N TYR A 51 -1.00 -3.27 9.25
CA TYR A 51 -1.45 -4.64 9.06
C TYR A 51 -1.20 -5.51 10.29
N LEU A 52 -0.02 -5.39 10.92
CA LEU A 52 0.29 -6.12 12.14
C LEU A 52 -0.60 -5.68 13.31
N ARG A 53 -0.91 -4.38 13.43
CA ARG A 53 -1.84 -3.88 14.46
C ARG A 53 -3.27 -4.38 14.25
N ALA A 54 -3.73 -4.42 13.00
CA ALA A 54 -5.05 -4.95 12.67
C ALA A 54 -5.16 -6.43 13.03
N VAL A 55 -4.14 -7.24 12.73
CA VAL A 55 -4.08 -8.66 13.15
C VAL A 55 -4.07 -8.81 14.66
N ALA A 56 -3.43 -7.90 15.39
CA ALA A 56 -3.43 -7.89 16.86
C ALA A 56 -4.76 -7.43 17.50
N GLY A 57 -5.82 -7.22 16.71
CA GLY A 57 -7.13 -6.77 17.20
C GLY A 57 -7.18 -5.29 17.60
N ARG A 58 -6.15 -4.50 17.27
CA ARG A 58 -6.07 -3.05 17.55
C ARG A 58 -6.41 -2.21 16.32
N ALA A 59 -7.31 -2.71 15.48
CA ALA A 59 -7.74 -2.01 14.28
C ALA A 59 -8.55 -0.75 14.59
N ASP A 60 -9.35 -0.77 15.66
CA ASP A 60 -10.22 0.36 16.02
C ASP A 60 -9.43 1.55 16.60
N GLU A 61 -8.23 1.33 17.13
CA GLU A 61 -7.28 2.37 17.54
C GLU A 61 -6.67 3.12 16.32
N LEU A 62 -6.87 2.61 15.10
CA LEU A 62 -6.38 3.21 13.85
C LEU A 62 -7.40 4.14 13.19
N SER A 63 -8.52 4.44 13.86
CA SER A 63 -9.51 5.40 13.35
C SER A 63 -8.87 6.78 13.17
N SER A 64 -8.41 7.04 11.94
CA SER A 64 -8.14 8.39 11.50
C SER A 64 -9.48 9.04 11.18
N PRO A 65 -9.86 10.17 11.79
CA PRO A 65 -11.13 10.85 11.51
C PRO A 65 -11.27 11.35 10.07
N ARG A 66 -10.29 11.09 9.19
CA ARG A 66 -10.20 11.62 7.82
C ARG A 66 -10.45 10.59 6.72
N ILE A 67 -10.69 9.32 7.04
CA ILE A 67 -10.98 8.30 6.02
C ILE A 67 -12.47 7.92 6.13
N PRO A 68 -13.33 8.37 5.20
CA PRO A 68 -14.73 7.95 5.19
C PRO A 68 -14.79 6.43 5.07
N ARG A 69 -15.71 5.81 5.81
CA ARG A 69 -16.04 4.39 5.63
C ARG A 69 -16.45 4.20 4.16
N ALA A 70 -15.72 3.38 3.43
CA ALA A 70 -16.13 2.97 2.09
C ALA A 70 -17.37 2.07 2.25
N THR A 71 -18.53 2.59 1.85
CA THR A 71 -19.77 1.82 1.74
C THR A 71 -19.74 1.09 0.40
N VAL A 72 -19.95 -0.23 0.43
CA VAL A 72 -20.14 -1.08 -0.77
C VAL A 72 -21.59 -1.01 -1.20
#